data_AF-A0A3D6EN72-F1
#
_entry.id   AF-A0A3D6EN72-F1
#
_cell.length_a   1.000
_cell.length_b   1.000
_cell.length_c   1.000
_cell.angle_alpha   90.00
_cell.angle_beta   90.00
_cell.angle_gamma   90.00
#
_symmetry.space_group_name_H-M   'P 1'
#
loop_
_entity.id
_entity.type
_entity.pdbx_description
1 polymer ?
#
loop_
_entity_poly.entity_id
_entity_poly.type
_entity_poly.pdbx_seq_one_letter_code
_entity_poly.pdbx_strand_id
1 'polypeptide(L)'
;MNFKNALLSTLIIEVGIALLAVINYGTSLEALQAVTRFSGRASLAIFSLIFLLHNHRHVKINAILSDKYFLVFAIAHAIHLAELLSYILLSGNDLIPIRLAGGFVAYALIFLMPWFQYRVDTDRLSEKKFKTIKIIFLYYVWFIFFMTYLPRVRGELPHVGGSYKEFVILLAWVSTMMGIKITSMLKMRR
;
A
#
# COMPACT_ATOMS: atom_id res chain seq x y z
N MET A 1 4.94 -19.11 -0.65
CA MET A 1 6.24 -18.58 -0.18
C MET A 1 6.23 -18.54 1.34
N ASN A 2 7.32 -18.86 2.05
CA ASN A 2 7.35 -18.71 3.50
C ASN A 2 7.46 -17.22 3.90
N PHE A 3 7.17 -16.87 5.15
CA PHE A 3 7.21 -15.47 5.61
C PHE A 3 8.62 -14.86 5.49
N LYS A 4 9.68 -15.62 5.80
CA LYS A 4 11.06 -15.12 5.75
C LYS A 4 11.45 -14.66 4.34
N ASN A 5 11.10 -15.44 3.32
CA ASN A 5 11.36 -15.12 1.93
C ASN A 5 10.53 -13.92 1.48
N ALA A 6 9.28 -13.80 1.94
CA ALA A 6 8.45 -12.65 1.63
C ALA A 6 9.00 -11.35 2.24
N LEU A 7 9.39 -11.40 3.51
CA LEU A 7 10.05 -10.30 4.18
C LEU A 7 11.36 -9.92 3.48
N LEU A 8 12.21 -10.91 3.17
CA LEU A 8 13.48 -10.67 2.49
C LEU A 8 13.26 -10.02 1.12
N SER A 9 12.30 -10.50 0.33
CA SER A 9 11.95 -9.88 -0.95
C SER A 9 11.48 -8.44 -0.79
N THR A 10 10.65 -8.14 0.21
CA THR A 10 10.25 -6.76 0.53
C THR A 10 11.46 -5.90 0.86
N LEU A 11 12.34 -6.35 1.75
CA LEU A 11 13.55 -5.60 2.13
C LEU A 11 14.48 -5.37 0.94
N ILE A 12 14.67 -6.37 0.07
CA ILE A 12 15.47 -6.24 -1.15
C ILE A 12 14.87 -5.17 -2.08
N ILE A 13 13.55 -5.13 -2.23
CA ILE A 13 12.86 -4.13 -3.04
C ILE A 13 13.08 -2.72 -2.46
N GLU A 14 12.86 -2.52 -1.16
CA GLU A 14 13.03 -1.22 -0.50
C GLU A 14 14.48 -0.73 -0.57
N VAL A 15 15.45 -1.62 -0.29
CA VAL A 15 16.88 -1.30 -0.44
C VAL A 15 17.23 -1.00 -1.90
N GLY A 16 16.70 -1.76 -2.85
CA GLY A 16 16.90 -1.51 -4.27
C GLY A 16 16.36 -0.14 -4.70
N ILE A 17 15.19 0.25 -4.19
CA ILE A 17 14.60 1.59 -4.40
C ILE A 17 15.54 2.67 -3.83
N ALA A 18 16.01 2.51 -2.59
CA ALA A 18 16.92 3.45 -1.95
C ALA A 18 18.23 3.62 -2.72
N LEU A 19 18.86 2.50 -3.11
CA LEU A 19 20.09 2.51 -3.90
C LEU A 19 19.89 3.17 -5.25
N LEU A 20 18.83 2.84 -5.99
CA LEU A 20 18.53 3.45 -7.27
C LEU A 20 18.29 4.95 -7.14
N ALA A 21 17.61 5.40 -6.09
CA ALA A 21 17.41 6.83 -5.84
C ALA A 21 18.74 7.54 -5.58
N VAL A 22 19.62 6.98 -4.73
CA VAL A 22 20.93 7.56 -4.45
C VAL A 22 21.84 7.57 -5.68
N ILE A 23 21.82 6.52 -6.51
CA ILE A 23 22.59 6.46 -7.75
C ILE A 23 22.16 7.56 -8.73
N ASN A 24 20.85 7.81 -8.86
CA ASN A 24 20.33 8.76 -9.84
C ASN A 24 20.31 10.22 -9.35
N TYR A 25 20.18 10.45 -8.04
CA TYR A 25 19.94 11.78 -7.46
C TYR A 25 20.93 12.17 -6.35
N GLY A 26 21.91 11.32 -6.06
CA GLY A 26 22.90 11.54 -5.00
C GLY A 26 22.31 11.46 -3.58
N THR A 27 23.02 12.00 -2.59
CA THR A 27 22.53 12.15 -1.22
C THR A 27 21.79 13.49 -1.07
N SER A 28 20.63 13.61 -1.72
CA SER A 28 19.85 14.85 -1.81
C SER A 28 18.41 14.68 -1.33
N LEU A 29 17.71 15.80 -1.13
CA LEU A 29 16.28 15.78 -0.83
C LEU A 29 15.46 15.17 -1.97
N GLU A 30 15.90 15.33 -3.21
CA GLU A 30 15.28 14.74 -4.39
C GLU A 30 15.42 13.21 -4.41
N ALA A 31 16.58 12.69 -3.97
CA ALA A 31 16.74 11.25 -3.75
C ALA A 31 15.74 10.74 -2.70
N LEU A 32 15.60 11.42 -1.56
CA LEU A 32 14.67 11.03 -0.51
C LEU A 32 13.19 11.12 -0.96
N GLN A 33 12.86 12.12 -1.79
CA GLN A 33 11.56 12.20 -2.45
C GLN A 33 11.33 11.00 -3.38
N ALA A 34 12.34 10.62 -4.17
CA ALA A 34 12.27 9.48 -5.08
C ALA A 34 12.08 8.16 -4.30
N VAL A 35 12.83 7.95 -3.22
CA VAL A 35 12.69 6.79 -2.31
C VAL A 35 11.26 6.70 -1.81
N THR A 36 10.75 7.77 -1.19
CA THR A 36 9.38 7.84 -0.65
C THR A 36 8.35 7.50 -1.73
N ARG A 37 8.49 8.05 -2.94
CA ARG A 37 7.56 7.84 -4.05
C ARG A 37 7.55 6.39 -4.53
N PHE A 38 8.72 5.79 -4.70
CA PHE A 38 8.82 4.43 -5.22
C PHE A 38 8.51 3.37 -4.15
N SER A 39 8.87 3.60 -2.89
CA SER A 39 8.44 2.74 -1.78
C SER A 39 6.91 2.72 -1.63
N GLY A 40 6.26 3.89 -1.75
CA GLY A 40 4.81 3.97 -1.78
C GLY A 40 4.17 3.18 -2.94
N ARG A 41 4.84 3.13 -4.10
CA ARG A 41 4.42 2.32 -5.28
C ARG A 41 4.66 0.82 -5.05
N ALA A 42 5.76 0.42 -4.40
CA ALA A 42 6.00 -0.96 -4.02
C ALA A 42 4.94 -1.45 -3.03
N SER A 43 4.62 -0.62 -2.06
CA SER A 43 3.49 -0.77 -1.14
C SER A 43 2.16 -0.93 -1.89
N LEU A 44 1.84 -0.08 -2.88
CA LEU A 44 0.67 -0.25 -3.74
C LEU A 44 0.68 -1.62 -4.45
N ALA A 45 1.82 -2.07 -4.99
CA ALA A 45 1.90 -3.35 -5.68
C ALA A 45 1.58 -4.54 -4.76
N ILE A 46 2.11 -4.55 -3.52
CA ILE A 46 1.77 -5.55 -2.51
C ILE A 46 0.27 -5.49 -2.20
N PHE A 47 -0.26 -4.28 -1.98
CA PHE A 47 -1.69 -4.09 -1.74
C PHE A 47 -2.55 -4.58 -2.90
N SER A 48 -2.15 -4.35 -4.16
CA SER A 48 -2.89 -4.79 -5.33
C SER A 48 -3.04 -6.31 -5.36
N LEU A 49 -1.98 -7.05 -5.02
CA LEU A 49 -2.05 -8.51 -4.87
C LEU A 49 -3.05 -8.91 -3.77
N ILE A 50 -2.98 -8.24 -2.61
CA ILE A 50 -3.91 -8.48 -1.51
C ILE A 50 -5.35 -8.20 -1.92
N PHE A 51 -5.62 -7.01 -2.44
CA PHE A 51 -6.95 -6.58 -2.82
C PHE A 51 -7.56 -7.48 -3.89
N LEU A 52 -6.83 -7.77 -4.97
CA LEU A 52 -7.34 -8.56 -6.10
C LEU A 52 -7.51 -10.04 -5.75
N LEU A 53 -6.48 -10.64 -5.14
CA LEU A 53 -6.40 -12.09 -4.96
C LEU A 53 -7.04 -12.56 -3.65
N HIS A 54 -7.38 -11.67 -2.72
CA HIS A 54 -8.15 -12.04 -1.54
C HIS A 54 -9.50 -12.66 -1.95
N ASN A 55 -9.75 -13.89 -1.47
CA ASN A 55 -10.87 -14.75 -1.81
C ASN A 55 -10.94 -15.20 -3.29
N HIS A 56 -9.83 -15.17 -4.03
CA HIS A 56 -9.78 -15.71 -5.39
C HIS A 56 -9.78 -17.25 -5.37
N ARG A 57 -10.67 -17.89 -6.14
CA ARG A 57 -10.87 -19.36 -6.10
C ARG A 57 -9.65 -20.16 -6.53
N HIS A 58 -8.90 -19.66 -7.52
CA HIS A 58 -7.82 -20.41 -8.17
C HIS A 58 -6.42 -19.99 -7.76
N VAL A 59 -6.26 -18.78 -7.21
CA VAL A 59 -4.94 -18.21 -6.92
C VAL A 59 -4.84 -17.97 -5.43
N LYS A 60 -4.00 -18.76 -4.76
CA LYS A 60 -3.74 -18.61 -3.33
C LYS A 60 -2.68 -17.53 -3.14
N ILE A 61 -3.09 -16.38 -2.60
CA ILE A 61 -2.18 -15.29 -2.29
C ILE A 61 -0.98 -15.72 -1.43
N ASN A 62 -1.17 -16.70 -0.55
CA ASN A 62 -0.13 -17.23 0.32
C ASN A 62 1.04 -17.87 -0.45
N ALA A 63 0.78 -18.37 -1.67
CA ALA A 63 1.84 -18.83 -2.57
C ALA A 63 2.78 -17.66 -2.96
N ILE A 64 2.22 -16.45 -3.11
CA ILE A 64 2.90 -15.25 -3.61
C ILE A 64 3.44 -14.37 -2.49
N LEU A 65 2.73 -14.14 -1.38
CA LEU A 65 3.11 -13.17 -0.32
C LEU A 65 3.33 -13.80 1.08
N SER A 66 3.19 -15.13 1.21
CA SER A 66 3.09 -15.88 2.47
C SER A 66 1.72 -15.84 3.15
N ASP A 67 1.50 -16.77 4.09
CA ASP A 67 0.30 -16.82 4.94
C ASP A 67 0.17 -15.59 5.86
N LYS A 68 1.25 -14.83 6.06
CA LYS A 68 1.28 -13.59 6.88
C LYS A 68 1.31 -12.33 6.01
N TYR A 69 0.62 -12.34 4.86
CA TYR A 69 0.67 -11.24 3.89
C TYR A 69 0.25 -9.87 4.48
N PHE A 70 -0.64 -9.82 5.48
CA PHE A 70 -0.96 -8.57 6.18
C PHE A 70 0.23 -8.02 6.97
N LEU A 71 1.05 -8.89 7.57
CA LEU A 71 2.27 -8.49 8.27
C LEU A 71 3.34 -8.01 7.28
N VAL A 72 3.49 -8.70 6.15
CA VAL A 72 4.39 -8.25 5.07
C VAL A 72 4.01 -6.86 4.58
N PHE A 73 2.71 -6.64 4.35
CA PHE A 73 2.19 -5.33 3.94
C PHE A 73 2.42 -4.24 4.99
N ALA A 74 2.18 -4.56 6.26
CA ALA A 74 2.44 -3.65 7.37
C ALA A 74 3.92 -3.27 7.49
N ILE A 75 4.84 -4.22 7.31
CA ILE A 75 6.28 -3.93 7.35
C ILE A 75 6.69 -3.02 6.18
N ALA A 76 6.24 -3.33 4.95
CA ALA A 76 6.51 -2.47 3.78
C ALA A 76 5.99 -1.03 4.01
N HIS A 77 4.78 -0.89 4.55
CA HIS A 77 4.22 0.43 4.87
C HIS A 77 4.91 1.12 6.04
N ALA A 78 5.47 0.39 7.01
CA ALA A 78 6.26 0.98 8.08
C ALA A 78 7.55 1.60 7.55
N ILE A 79 8.21 0.93 6.61
CA ILE A 79 9.40 1.45 5.91
C ILE A 79 9.01 2.70 5.11
N HIS A 80 7.96 2.60 4.29
CA HIS A 80 7.44 3.75 3.53
C HIS A 80 7.08 4.94 4.42
N LEU A 81 6.45 4.70 5.58
CA LEU A 81 6.10 5.76 6.53
C LEU A 81 7.35 6.44 7.09
N ALA A 82 8.38 5.67 7.46
CA ALA A 82 9.62 6.22 7.97
C ALA A 82 10.31 7.11 6.91
N GLU A 83 10.33 6.69 5.65
CA GLU A 83 10.86 7.48 4.53
C GLU A 83 10.04 8.75 4.29
N LEU A 84 8.71 8.63 4.28
CA LEU A 84 7.79 9.76 4.12
C LEU A 84 7.95 10.80 5.23
N LEU A 85 8.02 10.36 6.48
CA LEU A 85 8.24 11.25 7.62
C LEU A 85 9.62 11.91 7.53
N SER A 86 10.66 11.16 7.15
CA SER A 86 12.00 11.72 6.93
C SER A 86 11.98 12.79 5.83
N TYR A 87 11.31 12.53 4.71
CA TYR A 87 11.16 13.51 3.63
C TYR A 87 10.42 14.76 4.11
N ILE A 88 9.29 14.62 4.79
CA ILE A 88 8.51 15.75 5.30
C ILE A 88 9.36 16.60 6.25
N LEU A 89 10.02 15.97 7.22
CA LEU A 89 10.85 16.66 8.21
C LEU A 89 12.00 17.44 7.56
N LEU A 90 12.64 16.89 6.53
CA LEU A 90 13.79 17.51 5.87
C LEU A 90 13.41 18.49 4.75
N SER A 91 12.23 18.32 4.13
CA SER A 91 11.76 19.17 3.03
C SER A 91 11.19 20.52 3.47
N GLY A 92 10.77 20.64 4.73
CA GLY A 92 10.07 21.83 5.22
C GLY A 92 8.72 22.08 4.54
N ASN A 93 8.12 21.07 3.90
CA ASN A 93 6.82 21.21 3.23
C ASN A 93 5.68 21.35 4.23
N ASP A 94 4.73 22.24 3.92
CA ASP A 94 3.53 22.43 4.75
C ASP A 94 2.65 21.18 4.75
N LEU A 95 2.31 20.76 5.97
CA LEU A 95 1.46 19.63 6.22
C LEU A 95 -0.02 20.03 6.12
N ILE A 96 -0.75 19.47 5.15
CA ILE A 96 -2.20 19.69 5.00
C ILE A 96 -2.95 18.72 5.93
N PRO A 97 -3.58 19.18 7.04
CA PRO A 97 -4.08 18.30 8.09
C PRO A 97 -5.18 17.34 7.63
N ILE A 98 -6.06 17.77 6.72
CA ILE A 98 -7.15 16.93 6.20
C ILE A 98 -6.62 15.76 5.36
N ARG A 99 -5.53 15.97 4.60
CA ARG A 99 -4.88 14.92 3.80
C ARG A 99 -4.15 13.94 4.70
N LEU A 100 -3.53 14.44 5.77
CA LEU A 100 -2.90 13.63 6.80
C LEU A 100 -3.90 12.75 7.55
N ALA A 101 -5.08 13.27 7.89
CA ALA A 101 -6.09 12.54 8.66
C ALA A 101 -6.53 11.24 7.96
N GLY A 102 -6.82 11.30 6.65
CA GLY A 102 -7.19 10.10 5.88
C GLY A 102 -6.05 9.08 5.79
N GLY A 103 -4.82 9.55 5.51
CA GLY A 103 -3.64 8.68 5.47
C GLY A 103 -3.33 8.05 6.83
N PHE A 104 -3.49 8.80 7.93
CA PHE A 104 -3.24 8.33 9.29
C PHE A 104 -4.17 7.18 9.67
N VAL A 105 -5.47 7.30 9.36
CA VAL A 105 -6.43 6.20 9.58
C VAL A 105 -6.05 4.98 8.75
N ALA A 106 -5.56 5.16 7.52
CA ALA A 106 -5.07 4.05 6.70
C ALA A 106 -3.90 3.33 7.38
N TYR A 107 -2.90 4.07 7.86
CA TYR A 107 -1.76 3.52 8.59
C TYR A 107 -2.21 2.76 9.85
N ALA A 108 -3.14 3.31 10.62
CA ALA A 108 -3.69 2.64 11.79
C ALA A 108 -4.33 1.30 11.40
N LEU A 109 -5.16 1.27 10.36
CA LEU A 109 -5.76 0.03 9.86
C LEU A 109 -4.70 -0.97 9.38
N ILE A 110 -3.66 -0.51 8.68
CA ILE A 110 -2.56 -1.34 8.19
C ILE A 110 -1.79 -2.01 9.33
N PHE A 111 -1.44 -1.26 10.38
CA PHE A 111 -0.70 -1.80 11.51
C PHE A 111 -1.55 -2.65 12.46
N LEU A 112 -2.86 -2.42 12.52
CA LEU A 112 -3.79 -3.26 13.29
C LEU A 112 -4.15 -4.58 12.59
N MET A 113 -4.07 -4.64 11.26
CA MET A 113 -4.50 -5.82 10.50
C MET A 113 -3.75 -7.11 10.86
N PRO A 114 -2.41 -7.12 11.07
CA PRO A 114 -1.68 -8.30 11.57
C PRO A 114 -2.16 -8.74 12.96
N TRP A 115 -2.50 -7.79 13.83
CA TRP A 115 -3.01 -8.09 15.16
C TRP A 115 -4.41 -8.72 15.10
N PHE A 116 -5.31 -8.21 14.25
CA PHE A 116 -6.61 -8.82 14.03
C PHE A 116 -6.49 -10.24 13.45
N GLN A 117 -5.54 -10.46 12.51
CA GLN A 117 -5.27 -11.79 11.97
C GLN A 117 -4.82 -12.75 13.10
N TYR A 118 -3.87 -12.35 13.93
CA TYR A 118 -3.42 -13.13 15.09
C TYR A 118 -4.56 -13.48 16.07
N ARG A 119 -5.49 -12.54 16.30
CA ARG A 119 -6.67 -12.78 17.16
C ARG A 119 -7.61 -13.83 16.60
N VAL A 120 -7.74 -13.96 15.28
CA VAL A 120 -8.51 -15.06 14.67
C VAL A 120 -7.75 -16.37 14.75
N ASP A 121 -6.45 -16.35 14.43
CA ASP A 121 -5.60 -17.56 14.44
C ASP A 121 -5.49 -18.18 15.85
N THR A 122 -5.84 -17.43 16.90
CA THR A 122 -5.86 -17.86 18.31
C THR A 122 -7.26 -18.02 18.89
N ASP A 123 -8.31 -18.04 18.05
CA ASP A 123 -9.73 -18.18 18.43
C ASP A 123 -10.24 -17.08 19.39
N ARG A 124 -9.58 -15.92 19.42
CA ARG A 124 -9.94 -14.75 20.24
C ARG A 124 -10.80 -13.71 19.50
N LEU A 125 -11.14 -13.97 18.25
CA LEU A 125 -12.00 -13.16 17.40
C LEU A 125 -12.72 -14.08 16.40
N SER A 126 -14.04 -13.93 16.27
CA SER A 126 -14.80 -14.78 15.35
C SER A 126 -14.48 -14.48 13.88
N GLU A 127 -14.47 -15.54 13.06
CA GLU A 127 -14.23 -15.41 11.61
C GLU A 127 -15.20 -14.44 10.92
N LYS A 128 -16.46 -14.42 11.37
CA LYS A 128 -17.48 -13.50 10.84
C LYS A 128 -17.11 -12.04 11.08
N LYS A 129 -16.67 -11.69 12.30
CA LYS A 129 -16.21 -10.32 12.63
C LYS A 129 -14.97 -9.97 11.82
N PHE A 130 -14.03 -10.90 11.72
CA PHE A 130 -12.81 -10.69 10.95
C PHE A 130 -13.06 -10.50 9.46
N LYS A 131 -14.02 -11.22 8.88
CA LYS A 131 -14.45 -11.02 7.50
C LYS A 131 -14.93 -9.58 7.25
N THR A 132 -15.72 -9.02 8.18
CA THR A 132 -16.16 -7.63 8.10
C THR A 132 -14.98 -6.65 8.20
N ILE A 133 -14.09 -6.86 9.18
CA ILE A 133 -12.88 -6.02 9.36
C ILE A 133 -12.02 -6.03 8.09
N LYS A 134 -11.79 -7.21 7.50
CA LYS A 134 -11.05 -7.35 6.25
C LYS A 134 -11.69 -6.58 5.11
N ILE A 135 -13.01 -6.63 4.95
CA ILE A 135 -13.71 -5.87 3.91
C ILE A 135 -13.50 -4.37 4.11
N ILE A 136 -13.71 -3.86 5.33
CA ILE A 136 -13.48 -2.45 5.67
C ILE A 136 -12.04 -2.06 5.34
N PHE A 137 -11.07 -2.84 5.80
CA PHE A 137 -9.65 -2.65 5.53
C PHE A 137 -9.38 -2.54 4.02
N LEU A 138 -9.83 -3.52 3.24
CA LEU A 138 -9.56 -3.58 1.80
C LEU A 138 -10.12 -2.37 1.06
N TYR A 139 -11.39 -2.01 1.28
CA TYR A 139 -12.01 -0.91 0.55
C TYR A 139 -11.52 0.46 1.05
N TYR A 140 -11.22 0.60 2.35
CA TYR A 140 -10.68 1.84 2.87
C TYR A 140 -9.27 2.11 2.35
N VAL A 141 -8.37 1.12 2.43
CA VAL A 141 -6.99 1.28 1.93
C VAL A 141 -6.98 1.49 0.41
N TRP A 142 -7.85 0.79 -0.34
CA TRP A 142 -8.04 1.07 -1.78
C TRP A 142 -8.46 2.51 -2.04
N PHE A 143 -9.43 3.02 -1.28
CA PHE A 143 -9.93 4.39 -1.43
C PHE A 143 -8.82 5.41 -1.14
N ILE A 144 -7.97 5.16 -0.14
CA ILE A 144 -6.83 6.03 0.16
C ILE A 144 -5.81 6.04 -0.97
N PHE A 145 -5.51 4.90 -1.60
CA PHE A 145 -4.67 4.89 -2.81
C PHE A 145 -5.32 5.67 -3.96
N PHE A 146 -6.62 5.54 -4.17
CA PHE A 146 -7.35 6.31 -5.18
C PHE A 146 -7.25 7.82 -4.92
N MET A 147 -7.52 8.26 -3.69
CA MET A 147 -7.43 9.65 -3.25
C MET A 147 -5.99 10.18 -3.20
N THR A 148 -4.99 9.29 -3.19
CA THR A 148 -3.59 9.67 -3.33
C THR A 148 -3.30 10.07 -4.78
N TYR A 149 -3.76 9.33 -5.78
CA TYR A 149 -3.44 9.62 -7.19
C TYR A 149 -4.38 10.62 -7.86
N LEU A 150 -5.65 10.68 -7.47
CA LEU A 150 -6.62 11.62 -8.05
C LEU A 150 -6.15 13.09 -8.05
N PRO A 151 -5.77 13.71 -6.91
CA PRO A 151 -5.31 15.10 -6.90
C PRO A 151 -3.99 15.31 -7.66
N ARG A 152 -3.14 14.28 -7.77
CA ARG A 152 -1.90 14.32 -8.56
C ARG A 152 -2.17 14.42 -10.05
N VAL A 153 -3.17 13.68 -10.55
CA VAL A 153 -3.64 13.78 -11.93
C VAL A 153 -4.32 15.13 -12.20
N ARG A 154 -5.03 15.69 -11.20
CA ARG A 154 -5.68 17.01 -11.31
C ARG A 154 -4.70 18.19 -11.23
N GLY A 155 -3.43 17.96 -10.92
CA GLY A 155 -2.43 19.02 -10.75
C GLY A 155 -2.58 19.81 -9.44
N GLU A 156 -3.35 19.30 -8.48
CA GLU A 156 -3.62 19.95 -7.18
C GLU A 156 -2.48 19.76 -6.15
N LEU A 157 -1.40 19.11 -6.58
CA LEU A 157 -0.25 18.72 -5.77
C LEU A 157 1.04 19.07 -6.53
N PRO A 158 1.47 20.35 -6.51
CA PRO A 158 2.74 20.73 -7.09
C PRO A 158 3.90 20.13 -6.26
N HIS A 159 5.05 19.91 -6.91
CA HIS A 159 6.31 19.49 -6.26
C HIS A 159 6.30 18.12 -5.56
N VAL A 160 5.40 17.20 -5.90
CA VAL A 160 5.38 15.82 -5.34
C VAL A 160 6.27 14.82 -6.09
N GLY A 161 7.09 15.30 -7.04
CA GLY A 161 7.96 14.48 -7.90
C GLY A 161 7.19 13.61 -8.91
N GLY A 162 7.89 12.97 -9.85
CA GLY A 162 7.27 12.10 -10.86
C GLY A 162 6.58 12.83 -12.00
N SER A 163 6.11 12.08 -13.01
CA SER A 163 5.48 12.66 -14.21
C SER A 163 3.97 12.49 -14.23
N TYR A 164 3.28 13.37 -14.96
CA TYR A 164 1.84 13.27 -15.19
C TYR A 164 1.43 11.89 -15.72
N LYS A 165 2.20 11.33 -16.67
CA LYS A 165 1.94 10.00 -17.24
C LYS A 165 1.96 8.91 -16.18
N GLU A 166 2.92 8.95 -15.26
CA GLU A 166 2.97 7.97 -14.16
C GLU A 166 1.73 8.05 -13.28
N PHE A 167 1.26 9.25 -12.95
CA PHE A 167 0.06 9.41 -12.11
C PHE A 167 -1.21 8.92 -12.79
N VAL A 168 -1.35 9.16 -14.10
CA VAL A 168 -2.47 8.64 -14.88
C VAL A 168 -2.46 7.11 -14.90
N ILE A 169 -1.29 6.48 -15.11
CA ILE A 169 -1.15 5.02 -15.10
C ILE A 169 -1.52 4.45 -13.73
N LEU A 170 -1.05 5.06 -12.65
CA LEU A 170 -1.33 4.61 -11.27
C LEU A 170 -2.80 4.78 -10.90
N LEU A 171 -3.43 5.91 -11.27
CA LEU A 171 -4.86 6.12 -11.05
C LEU A 171 -5.71 5.14 -11.86
N ALA A 172 -5.33 4.90 -13.12
CA ALA A 172 -5.99 3.92 -13.98
C ALA A 172 -5.89 2.53 -13.36
N TRP A 173 -4.70 2.12 -12.89
CA TRP A 173 -4.49 0.84 -12.22
C TRP A 173 -5.39 0.67 -10.98
N VAL A 174 -5.39 1.65 -10.07
CA VAL A 174 -6.24 1.62 -8.86
C VAL A 174 -7.73 1.56 -9.23
N SER A 175 -8.15 2.27 -10.28
CA SER A 175 -9.54 2.23 -10.77
C SER A 175 -9.89 0.87 -11.37
N THR A 176 -9.01 0.29 -12.17
CA THR A 176 -9.17 -1.06 -12.74
C THR A 176 -9.28 -2.12 -11.66
N MET A 177 -8.52 -2.02 -10.56
CA MET A 177 -8.63 -2.95 -9.44
C MET A 177 -10.05 -3.03 -8.89
N MET A 178 -10.73 -1.89 -8.75
CA MET A 178 -12.11 -1.82 -8.30
C MET A 178 -13.07 -2.41 -9.32
N GLY A 179 -12.88 -2.10 -10.60
CA GLY A 179 -13.65 -2.69 -11.71
C GLY A 179 -13.61 -4.23 -11.68
N ILE A 180 -12.40 -4.80 -11.56
CA ILE A 180 -12.20 -6.26 -11.44
C ILE A 180 -12.99 -6.82 -10.24
N LYS A 181 -12.94 -6.15 -9.08
CA LYS A 181 -13.66 -6.61 -7.90
C LYS A 181 -15.17 -6.57 -8.07
N ILE A 182 -15.72 -5.47 -8.59
CA ILE A 182 -17.15 -5.35 -8.87
C ILE A 182 -17.59 -6.47 -9.82
N THR A 183 -16.87 -6.69 -10.92
CA THR A 183 -17.19 -7.77 -11.86
C THR A 183 -17.16 -9.15 -11.20
N SER A 184 -16.17 -9.41 -10.33
CA SER A 184 -16.09 -10.69 -9.61
C SER A 184 -17.29 -10.91 -8.67
N MET A 185 -17.75 -9.84 -7.99
CA MET A 185 -18.90 -9.91 -7.09
C MET A 185 -20.21 -10.13 -7.85
N LEU A 186 -20.36 -9.54 -9.03
CA LEU A 186 -21.53 -9.73 -9.89
C LEU A 186 -21.58 -11.17 -10.44
N LYS A 187 -20.44 -11.74 -10.83
CA LYS A 187 -20.36 -13.13 -11.33
C LYS A 187 -20.66 -14.18 -10.25
N MET A 188 -20.36 -13.92 -8.98
CA MET A 188 -20.66 -14.84 -7.88
C MET A 188 -22.14 -14.87 -7.46
N ARG A 189 -22.95 -13.91 -7.92
CA ARG A 189 -24.40 -13.83 -7.64
C ARG A 189 -25.26 -14.50 -8.72
N ARG A 190 -24.65 -14.95 -9.81
CA ARG A 190 -25.27 -15.78 -10.86
C ARG A 190 -24.86 -17.22 -10.66
#